data_AF-A0A832RQZ9-F1
#
_entry.id   AF-A0A832RQZ9-F1
#
_cell.length_a   1.000
_cell.length_b   1.000
_cell.length_c   1.000
_cell.angle_alpha   90.00
_cell.angle_beta   90.00
_cell.angle_gamma   90.00
#
_symmetry.space_group_name_H-M   'P 1'
#
loop_
_entity.id
_entity.type
_entity.pdbx_description
1 polymer ?
#
loop_
_entity_poly.entity_id
_entity_poly.type
_entity_poly.pdbx_seq_one_letter_code
_entity_poly.pdbx_strand_id
1 'polypeptide(L)'
;DYSYDYFPGEFLLNYKTEYSGSPVLHISVTRPDGVTLKLLSSSLPHSEHLTVYSDKIFSTNESIRKNLRLQKDVFSFPVQTKTAKEMIFAKSDNAEVLKGRYEFVVTLEGAEKLDSKFILGGKVFGIAGTDELRRDLAIGLLWGTPVALFIGIVVAIGSVISGLIFGVYSGYKGGLTDESMMRFNDVIYALPALPFLIILSVTTSNSVFLMIGFLMIFGWVGIAKVSRSMALQIKTRQFVDAAKIMGQKDMKIIFRHIIPQIIPYALASIAISVPAAITTEAGLSFLGLGDPTFPTWGQILHDAQSHGAAARGLWWWIVPPGIMVAITGLAFVFIGNALESKVNPKLRR
;
A
#
# COMPACT_ATOMS: atom_id res chain seq x y z
N ASP A 1 8.94 30.75 -14.63
CA ASP A 1 8.83 30.32 -16.03
C ASP A 1 8.19 28.96 -16.16
N TYR A 2 7.36 28.77 -17.18
CA TYR A 2 6.66 27.53 -17.49
C TYR A 2 7.15 26.99 -18.84
N SER A 3 7.89 25.88 -18.83
CA SER A 3 8.51 25.29 -20.03
C SER A 3 7.98 23.91 -20.41
N TYR A 4 7.01 23.39 -19.65
CA TYR A 4 6.48 22.03 -19.82
C TYR A 4 5.54 21.90 -21.02
N ASP A 5 5.49 20.70 -21.63
CA ASP A 5 4.62 20.38 -22.77
C ASP A 5 3.18 20.02 -22.38
N TYR A 6 2.91 19.86 -21.08
CA TYR A 6 1.60 19.50 -20.56
C TYR A 6 1.06 20.60 -19.66
N PHE A 7 -0.26 20.65 -19.43
CA PHE A 7 -0.84 21.50 -18.39
C PHE A 7 -0.34 21.08 -16.99
N PRO A 8 -0.23 22.03 -16.05
CA PRO A 8 0.21 21.71 -14.70
C PRO A 8 -0.79 20.76 -14.03
N GLY A 9 -0.29 19.94 -13.10
CA GLY A 9 -1.13 19.03 -12.33
C GLY A 9 -2.17 19.82 -11.55
N GLU A 10 -1.73 20.86 -10.85
CA GLU A 10 -2.55 21.83 -10.12
C GLU A 10 -1.69 23.08 -9.84
N PHE A 11 -2.29 24.14 -9.30
CA PHE A 11 -1.55 25.20 -8.63
C PHE A 11 -2.21 25.55 -7.30
N LEU A 12 -1.40 26.11 -6.40
CA LEU A 12 -1.80 26.55 -5.07
C LEU A 12 -1.20 27.93 -4.82
N LEU A 13 -2.01 28.83 -4.29
CA LEU A 13 -1.54 30.11 -3.79
C LEU A 13 -1.72 30.13 -2.28
N ASN A 14 -0.61 30.17 -1.55
CA ASN A 14 -0.62 30.43 -0.12
C ASN A 14 -0.38 31.91 0.09
N TYR A 15 -1.17 32.54 0.96
CA TYR A 15 -0.89 33.90 1.38
C TYR A 15 -1.08 34.03 2.90
N LYS A 16 -0.26 34.88 3.49
CA LYS A 16 -0.30 35.26 4.89
C LYS A 16 -0.23 36.77 4.97
N THR A 17 -1.16 37.36 5.69
CA THR A 17 -1.31 38.81 5.74
C THR A 17 -1.62 39.29 7.16
N GLU A 18 -1.24 40.53 7.43
CA GLU A 18 -1.60 41.25 8.65
C GLU A 18 -2.48 42.45 8.28
N TYR A 19 -3.68 42.51 8.85
CA TYR A 19 -4.68 43.54 8.49
C TYR A 19 -5.65 43.88 9.63
N SER A 20 -6.34 45.00 9.46
CA SER A 20 -7.53 45.42 10.20
C SER A 20 -8.62 45.87 9.22
N GLY A 21 -9.88 45.92 9.67
CA GLY A 21 -11.04 46.20 8.81
C GLY A 21 -11.43 45.01 7.93
N SER A 22 -11.89 45.30 6.71
CA SER A 22 -12.37 44.30 5.73
C SER A 22 -11.67 44.47 4.37
N PRO A 23 -10.37 44.16 4.28
CA PRO A 23 -9.60 44.35 3.04
C PRO A 23 -10.08 43.40 1.94
N VAL A 24 -9.90 43.81 0.68
CA VAL A 24 -10.30 43.03 -0.49
C VAL A 24 -9.06 42.44 -1.16
N LEU A 25 -9.07 41.10 -1.27
CA LEU A 25 -8.02 40.33 -1.92
C LEU A 25 -8.30 40.25 -3.42
N HIS A 26 -7.36 40.73 -4.23
CA HIS A 26 -7.35 40.60 -5.68
C HIS A 26 -6.22 39.68 -6.12
N ILE A 27 -6.54 38.69 -6.94
CA ILE A 27 -5.56 37.79 -7.55
C ILE A 27 -5.73 37.86 -9.05
N SER A 28 -4.62 38.15 -9.75
CA SER A 28 -4.56 38.13 -11.21
C SER A 28 -3.32 37.40 -11.68
N VAL A 29 -3.34 36.98 -12.95
CA VAL A 29 -2.18 36.41 -13.62
C VAL A 29 -1.98 37.08 -14.96
N THR A 30 -0.78 37.60 -15.18
CA THR A 30 -0.34 38.05 -16.50
C THR A 30 0.37 36.89 -17.19
N ARG A 31 -0.17 36.49 -18.33
CA ARG A 31 0.32 35.37 -19.14
C ARG A 31 1.47 35.81 -20.07
N PRO A 32 2.24 34.85 -20.63
CA PRO A 32 3.33 35.15 -21.58
C PRO A 32 2.90 35.90 -22.85
N ASP A 33 1.64 35.79 -23.24
CA ASP A 33 1.05 36.47 -24.40
C ASP A 33 0.61 37.92 -24.07
N GLY A 34 0.89 38.40 -22.87
CA GLY A 34 0.54 39.75 -22.41
C GLY A 34 -0.91 39.89 -21.90
N VAL A 35 -1.71 38.82 -21.94
CA VAL A 35 -3.09 38.87 -21.44
C VAL A 35 -3.12 38.71 -19.92
N THR A 36 -3.81 39.62 -19.24
CA THR A 36 -4.04 39.54 -17.79
C THR A 36 -5.42 38.95 -17.50
N LEU A 37 -5.45 37.83 -16.77
CA LEU A 37 -6.67 37.18 -16.32
C LEU A 37 -6.93 37.49 -14.84
N LYS A 38 -8.15 37.93 -14.53
CA LYS A 38 -8.60 38.11 -13.14
C LYS A 38 -9.05 36.77 -12.57
N LEU A 39 -8.38 36.28 -11.52
CA LEU A 39 -8.64 34.97 -10.94
C LEU A 39 -9.63 35.05 -9.79
N LEU A 40 -9.38 35.91 -8.80
CA LEU A 40 -10.23 36.01 -7.61
C LEU A 40 -10.35 37.47 -7.16
N SER A 41 -11.52 37.81 -6.63
CA SER A 41 -11.74 39.03 -5.87
C SER A 41 -12.68 38.69 -4.72
N SER A 42 -12.20 38.78 -3.48
CA SER A 42 -12.96 38.40 -2.29
C SER A 42 -12.55 39.26 -1.09
N SER A 43 -13.51 39.67 -0.28
CA SER A 43 -13.24 40.32 1.00
C SER A 43 -12.72 39.32 2.03
N LEU A 44 -11.74 39.72 2.83
CA LEU A 44 -11.35 38.98 4.02
C LEU A 44 -12.35 39.22 5.17
N PRO A 45 -12.42 38.31 6.17
CA PRO A 45 -13.27 38.49 7.33
C PRO A 45 -12.98 39.81 8.05
N HIS A 46 -14.02 40.49 8.53
CA HIS A 46 -13.84 41.74 9.27
C HIS A 46 -13.07 41.51 10.58
N SER A 47 -12.12 42.39 10.89
CA SER A 47 -11.46 42.43 12.20
C SER A 47 -11.29 43.86 12.70
N GLU A 48 -11.73 44.15 13.92
CA GLU A 48 -11.53 45.47 14.55
C GLU A 48 -10.08 45.71 15.00
N HIS A 49 -9.33 44.64 15.24
CA HIS A 49 -7.92 44.68 15.65
C HIS A 49 -7.00 44.16 14.55
N LEU A 50 -5.71 44.50 14.65
CA LEU A 50 -4.68 43.95 13.76
C LEU A 50 -4.59 42.44 13.97
N THR A 51 -4.86 41.66 12.93
CA THR A 51 -4.87 40.19 12.99
C THR A 51 -4.04 39.60 11.87
N VAL A 52 -3.45 38.43 12.15
CA VAL A 52 -2.72 37.64 11.17
C VAL A 52 -3.65 36.58 10.59
N TYR A 53 -3.87 36.64 9.29
CA TYR A 53 -4.69 35.70 8.55
C TYR A 53 -3.85 34.94 7.53
N SER A 54 -4.09 33.64 7.40
CA SER A 54 -3.42 32.79 6.43
C SER A 54 -4.43 31.86 5.80
N ASP A 55 -4.37 31.75 4.47
CA ASP A 55 -5.25 30.87 3.72
C ASP A 55 -4.54 30.30 2.48
N LYS A 56 -5.14 29.26 1.90
CA LYS A 56 -4.63 28.53 0.75
C LYS A 56 -5.71 28.42 -0.32
N ILE A 57 -5.42 28.96 -1.50
CA ILE A 57 -6.33 28.94 -2.63
C ILE A 57 -5.85 27.91 -3.65
N PHE A 58 -6.69 26.92 -3.93
CA PHE A 58 -6.41 25.85 -4.88
C PHE A 58 -6.91 26.18 -6.28
N SER A 59 -6.27 25.59 -7.29
CA SER A 59 -6.72 25.69 -8.70
C SER A 59 -8.13 25.16 -8.96
N THR A 60 -8.70 24.38 -8.04
CA THR A 60 -10.07 23.84 -8.09
C THR A 60 -11.13 24.76 -7.48
N ASN A 61 -10.74 25.93 -6.95
CA ASN A 61 -11.67 26.87 -6.35
C ASN A 61 -12.74 27.35 -7.36
N GLU A 62 -14.02 27.19 -7.00
CA GLU A 62 -15.14 27.51 -7.89
C GLU A 62 -15.22 29.00 -8.26
N SER A 63 -14.82 29.91 -7.36
CA SER A 63 -14.79 31.35 -7.65
C SER A 63 -13.77 31.67 -8.75
N ILE A 64 -12.60 31.03 -8.74
CA ILE A 64 -11.61 31.15 -9.82
C ILE A 64 -12.19 30.68 -11.14
N ARG A 65 -12.81 29.50 -11.13
CA ARG A 65 -13.43 28.92 -12.33
C ARG A 65 -14.53 29.81 -12.90
N LYS A 66 -15.38 30.38 -12.04
CA LYS A 66 -16.46 31.30 -12.43
C LYS A 66 -15.89 32.59 -13.03
N ASN A 67 -14.89 33.21 -12.40
CA ASN A 67 -14.28 34.45 -12.90
C ASN A 67 -13.57 34.26 -14.25
N LEU A 68 -12.91 33.12 -14.46
CA LEU A 68 -12.30 32.80 -15.75
C LEU A 68 -13.36 32.59 -16.84
N ARG A 69 -14.47 31.93 -16.52
CA ARG A 69 -15.59 31.75 -17.46
C ARG A 69 -16.30 33.05 -17.85
N LEU A 70 -16.30 34.04 -16.96
CA LEU A 70 -16.80 35.38 -17.27
C LEU A 70 -15.90 36.10 -18.30
N GLN A 71 -14.62 35.72 -18.39
CA GLN A 71 -13.64 36.23 -19.35
C GLN A 71 -13.55 35.33 -20.60
N LYS A 72 -14.67 34.69 -21.00
CA LYS A 72 -14.70 33.75 -22.14
C LYS A 72 -14.25 34.36 -23.46
N ASP A 73 -14.41 35.67 -23.65
CA ASP A 73 -14.10 36.36 -24.90
C ASP A 73 -12.59 36.40 -25.21
N VAL A 74 -11.76 36.08 -24.20
CA VAL A 74 -10.31 35.92 -24.34
C VAL A 74 -9.94 34.60 -25.06
N PHE A 75 -10.86 33.64 -25.12
CA PHE A 75 -10.60 32.28 -25.57
C PHE A 75 -11.41 31.95 -26.83
N SER A 76 -10.74 31.43 -27.86
CA SER A 76 -11.37 30.97 -29.09
C SER A 76 -11.95 29.55 -28.98
N PHE A 77 -11.83 28.93 -27.81
CA PHE A 77 -12.26 27.56 -27.52
C PHE A 77 -13.34 27.51 -26.42
N PRO A 78 -14.13 26.43 -26.32
CA PRO A 78 -15.18 26.31 -25.31
C PRO A 78 -14.60 26.18 -23.90
N VAL A 79 -14.75 27.23 -23.09
CA VAL A 79 -14.26 27.30 -21.70
C VAL A 79 -15.10 26.49 -20.70
N GLN A 80 -16.33 26.11 -21.06
CA GLN A 80 -17.26 25.44 -20.13
C GLN A 80 -16.74 24.06 -19.70
N THR A 81 -16.07 23.35 -20.61
CA THR A 81 -15.53 22.00 -20.37
C THR A 81 -14.11 22.01 -19.81
N LYS A 82 -13.49 23.19 -19.67
CA LYS A 82 -12.09 23.34 -19.24
C LYS A 82 -11.98 23.65 -17.75
N THR A 83 -10.89 23.20 -17.16
CA THR A 83 -10.49 23.51 -15.79
C THR A 83 -9.77 24.86 -15.71
N ALA A 84 -9.70 25.47 -14.52
CA ALA A 84 -9.04 26.77 -14.35
C ALA A 84 -7.56 26.74 -14.79
N LYS A 85 -6.85 25.66 -14.46
CA LYS A 85 -5.47 25.44 -14.89
C LYS A 85 -5.32 25.32 -16.40
N GLU A 86 -6.24 24.65 -17.09
CA GLU A 86 -6.22 24.61 -18.56
C GLU A 86 -6.50 25.98 -19.15
N MET A 87 -7.47 26.73 -18.61
CA MET A 87 -7.77 28.08 -19.10
C MET A 87 -6.60 29.06 -18.90
N ILE A 88 -5.90 29.00 -17.77
CA ILE A 88 -4.78 29.90 -17.49
C ILE A 88 -3.55 29.57 -18.35
N PHE A 89 -3.24 28.28 -18.52
CA PHE A 89 -2.02 27.82 -19.18
C PHE A 89 -2.22 27.44 -20.65
N ALA A 90 -3.40 27.68 -21.22
CA ALA A 90 -3.68 27.46 -22.63
C ALA A 90 -3.43 28.70 -23.48
N LYS A 91 -2.93 28.50 -24.70
CA LYS A 91 -2.95 29.52 -25.74
C LYS A 91 -4.41 29.85 -26.09
N SER A 92 -4.69 31.13 -26.29
CA SER A 92 -6.06 31.63 -26.54
C SER A 92 -6.70 31.13 -27.83
N ASP A 93 -5.91 30.68 -28.81
CA ASP A 93 -6.34 30.25 -30.14
C ASP A 93 -6.72 28.77 -30.22
N ASN A 94 -5.84 27.87 -29.74
CA ASN A 94 -5.92 26.45 -30.04
C ASN A 94 -5.98 25.53 -28.81
N ALA A 95 -6.07 26.10 -27.61
CA ALA A 95 -6.08 25.37 -26.35
C ALA A 95 -4.85 24.44 -26.12
N GLU A 96 -3.72 24.70 -26.79
CA GLU A 96 -2.44 24.06 -26.49
C GLU A 96 -1.74 24.75 -25.31
N VAL A 97 -0.70 24.13 -24.77
CA VAL A 97 0.06 24.67 -23.65
C VAL A 97 0.82 25.94 -24.07
N LEU A 98 0.59 27.04 -23.34
CA LEU A 98 1.29 28.30 -23.47
C LEU A 98 2.52 28.30 -22.56
N LYS A 99 3.71 28.26 -23.16
CA LYS A 99 4.99 28.31 -22.45
C LYS A 99 5.44 29.76 -22.28
N GLY A 100 6.20 30.03 -21.21
CA GLY A 100 6.83 31.33 -20.96
C GLY A 100 6.72 31.79 -19.51
N ARG A 101 6.93 33.09 -19.30
CA ARG A 101 6.88 33.72 -17.98
C ARG A 101 5.44 34.09 -17.62
N TYR A 102 4.96 33.54 -16.51
CA TYR A 102 3.70 33.92 -15.90
C TYR A 102 3.99 34.75 -14.65
N GLU A 103 3.24 35.83 -14.46
CA GLU A 103 3.35 36.69 -13.30
C GLU A 103 2.02 36.67 -12.54
N PHE A 104 2.01 36.00 -11.39
CA PHE A 104 0.86 35.98 -10.49
C PHE A 104 0.99 37.15 -9.53
N VAL A 105 0.01 38.05 -9.57
CA VAL A 105 -0.03 39.25 -8.73
C VAL A 105 -1.14 39.08 -7.71
N VAL A 106 -0.76 39.17 -6.44
CA VAL A 106 -1.67 39.15 -5.30
C VAL A 106 -1.64 40.53 -4.68
N THR A 107 -2.78 41.20 -4.65
CA THR A 107 -2.93 42.54 -4.09
C THR A 107 -3.99 42.50 -3.02
N LEU A 108 -3.72 43.13 -1.88
CA LEU A 108 -4.66 43.22 -0.78
C LEU A 108 -4.77 44.69 -0.37
N GLU A 109 -5.92 45.28 -0.65
CA GLU A 109 -6.15 46.70 -0.34
C GLU A 109 -6.40 46.86 1.17
N GLY A 110 -5.54 47.60 1.87
CA GLY A 110 -5.67 47.84 3.31
C GLY A 110 -4.87 46.90 4.22
N ALA A 111 -3.95 46.10 3.67
CA ALA A 111 -3.02 45.28 4.47
C ALA A 111 -1.65 45.95 4.63
N GLU A 112 -1.07 45.83 5.82
CA GLU A 112 0.26 46.37 6.12
C GLU A 112 1.38 45.46 5.60
N LYS A 113 1.14 44.15 5.61
CA LYS A 113 2.12 43.16 5.16
C LYS A 113 1.43 41.96 4.51
N LEU A 114 1.90 41.60 3.31
CA LEU A 114 1.42 40.44 2.56
C LEU A 114 2.62 39.59 2.13
N ASP A 115 2.68 38.36 2.65
CA ASP A 115 3.56 37.32 2.16
C ASP A 115 2.75 36.35 1.31
N SER A 116 3.22 36.03 0.11
CA SER A 116 2.52 35.12 -0.79
C SER A 116 3.48 34.18 -1.49
N LYS A 117 3.05 32.92 -1.62
CA LYS A 117 3.82 31.86 -2.27
C LYS A 117 2.93 31.12 -3.25
N PHE A 118 3.29 31.21 -4.52
CA PHE A 118 2.70 30.42 -5.58
C PHE A 118 3.44 29.07 -5.71
N ILE A 119 2.69 27.98 -5.68
CA ILE A 119 3.21 26.62 -5.82
C ILE A 119 2.55 25.99 -7.03
N LEU A 120 3.35 25.68 -8.04
CA LEU A 120 2.89 24.96 -9.23
C LEU A 120 3.13 23.47 -9.06
N GLY A 121 2.06 22.68 -9.06
CA GLY A 121 2.13 21.23 -8.97
C GLY A 121 2.53 20.62 -10.31
N GLY A 122 3.63 19.87 -10.31
CA GLY A 122 3.98 18.96 -11.40
C GLY A 122 3.01 17.77 -11.48
N LYS A 123 3.09 16.98 -12.56
CA LYS A 123 2.29 15.75 -12.71
C LYS A 123 2.88 14.55 -11.97
N VAL A 124 4.21 14.53 -11.80
CA VAL A 124 4.99 13.44 -11.20
C VAL A 124 6.18 14.06 -10.47
N PHE A 125 6.57 13.49 -9.33
CA PHE A 125 7.81 13.82 -8.61
C PHE A 125 8.48 12.52 -8.14
N GLY A 126 9.82 12.46 -8.12
CA GLY A 126 10.57 11.29 -7.68
C GLY A 126 10.68 10.16 -8.71
N ILE A 127 11.51 9.14 -8.40
CA ILE A 127 11.83 8.01 -9.29
C ILE A 127 10.62 7.09 -9.49
N ALA A 128 9.80 6.91 -8.45
CA ALA A 128 8.60 6.06 -8.46
C ALA A 128 7.29 6.86 -8.63
N GLY A 129 7.38 8.18 -8.83
CA GLY A 129 6.23 9.07 -8.91
C GLY A 129 5.58 9.37 -7.56
N THR A 130 4.39 9.95 -7.63
CA THR A 130 3.63 10.39 -6.44
C THR A 130 2.21 9.86 -6.42
N ASP A 131 1.65 9.81 -5.21
CA ASP A 131 0.25 9.52 -4.95
C ASP A 131 -0.66 10.76 -5.11
N GLU A 132 -1.94 10.63 -4.77
CA GLU A 132 -2.95 11.69 -4.80
C GLU A 132 -2.65 12.87 -3.87
N LEU A 133 -1.97 12.61 -2.75
CA LEU A 133 -1.54 13.62 -1.79
C LEU A 133 -0.18 14.23 -2.16
N ARG A 134 0.38 13.84 -3.32
CA ARG A 134 1.69 14.23 -3.83
C ARG A 134 2.85 13.76 -2.93
N ARG A 135 2.65 12.70 -2.15
CA ARG A 135 3.72 12.04 -1.39
C ARG A 135 4.55 11.19 -2.36
N ASP A 136 5.86 11.11 -2.12
CA ASP A 136 6.77 10.28 -2.91
C ASP A 136 6.48 8.79 -2.67
N LEU A 137 6.07 8.08 -3.71
CA LEU A 137 5.75 6.65 -3.65
C LEU A 137 7.00 5.80 -3.37
N ALA A 138 8.21 6.27 -3.71
CA ALA A 138 9.43 5.53 -3.43
C ALA A 138 9.60 5.29 -1.92
N ILE A 139 9.25 6.29 -1.11
CA ILE A 139 9.29 6.20 0.35
C ILE A 139 8.28 5.15 0.83
N GLY A 140 7.05 5.17 0.31
CA GLY A 140 6.02 4.19 0.64
C GLY A 140 6.43 2.76 0.27
N LEU A 141 7.02 2.56 -0.91
CA LEU A 141 7.48 1.25 -1.38
C LEU A 141 8.61 0.69 -0.50
N LEU A 142 9.58 1.53 -0.14
CA LEU A 142 10.69 1.15 0.73
C LEU A 142 10.21 0.82 2.15
N TRP A 143 9.34 1.66 2.73
CA TRP A 143 8.76 1.41 4.06
C TRP A 143 7.81 0.22 4.11
N GLY A 144 7.14 -0.10 3.00
CA GLY A 144 6.30 -1.31 2.91
C GLY A 144 7.11 -2.61 2.89
N THR A 145 8.38 -2.57 2.50
CA THR A 145 9.26 -3.75 2.46
C THR A 145 9.41 -4.46 3.81
N PRO A 146 9.85 -3.79 4.90
CA PRO A 146 9.97 -4.45 6.20
C PRO A 146 8.62 -4.93 6.75
N VAL A 147 7.52 -4.21 6.47
CA VAL A 147 6.17 -4.60 6.92
C VAL A 147 5.73 -5.88 6.21
N ALA A 148 5.85 -5.93 4.87
CA ALA A 148 5.52 -7.12 4.09
C ALA A 148 6.38 -8.33 4.51
N LEU A 149 7.68 -8.13 4.67
CA LEU A 149 8.59 -9.20 5.13
C LEU A 149 8.24 -9.69 6.54
N PHE A 150 7.93 -8.78 7.46
CA PHE A 150 7.53 -9.14 8.82
C PHE A 150 6.27 -10.01 8.81
N ILE A 151 5.21 -9.57 8.11
CA ILE A 151 3.95 -10.31 7.99
C ILE A 151 4.21 -11.68 7.37
N GLY A 152 4.89 -11.71 6.22
CA GLY A 152 5.19 -12.95 5.50
C GLY A 152 5.97 -13.95 6.33
N ILE A 153 7.06 -13.52 6.97
CA ILE A 153 7.94 -14.39 7.76
C ILE A 153 7.24 -14.89 9.03
N VAL A 154 6.57 -14.02 9.78
CA VAL A 154 5.91 -14.40 11.04
C VAL A 154 4.77 -15.37 10.78
N VAL A 155 3.92 -15.08 9.79
CA VAL A 155 2.82 -15.98 9.40
C VAL A 155 3.37 -17.33 8.93
N ALA A 156 4.39 -17.34 8.09
CA ALA A 156 4.99 -18.57 7.56
C ALA A 156 5.59 -19.43 8.68
N ILE A 157 6.46 -18.86 9.52
CA ILE A 157 7.11 -19.58 10.62
C ILE A 157 6.07 -20.08 11.60
N GLY A 158 5.13 -19.23 12.01
CA GLY A 158 4.07 -19.56 12.95
C GLY A 158 3.17 -20.68 12.44
N SER A 159 2.74 -20.62 11.19
CA SER A 159 1.92 -21.66 10.55
C SER A 159 2.67 -22.97 10.39
N VAL A 160 3.94 -22.92 9.98
CA VAL A 160 4.76 -24.12 9.77
C VAL A 160 5.09 -24.82 11.08
N ILE A 161 5.51 -24.08 12.11
CA ILE A 161 5.79 -24.68 13.41
C ILE A 161 4.53 -25.30 14.00
N SER A 162 3.39 -24.58 13.96
CA SER A 162 2.13 -25.08 14.49
C SER A 162 1.66 -26.33 13.75
N GLY A 163 1.68 -26.31 12.41
CA GLY A 163 1.31 -27.45 11.58
C GLY A 163 2.25 -28.64 11.75
N LEU A 164 3.56 -28.40 11.85
CA LEU A 164 4.56 -29.44 12.06
C LEU A 164 4.33 -30.15 13.39
N ILE A 165 4.22 -29.40 14.50
CA ILE A 165 4.01 -29.99 15.82
C ILE A 165 2.68 -30.76 15.85
N PHE A 166 1.61 -30.15 15.36
CA PHE A 166 0.27 -30.77 15.35
C PHE A 166 0.25 -32.06 14.52
N GLY A 167 0.73 -31.99 13.28
CA GLY A 167 0.72 -33.11 12.36
C GLY A 167 1.64 -34.25 12.81
N VAL A 168 2.86 -33.94 13.26
CA VAL A 168 3.80 -34.96 13.73
C VAL A 168 3.27 -35.65 14.98
N TYR A 169 2.70 -34.89 15.91
CA TYR A 169 2.12 -35.46 17.12
C TYR A 169 0.95 -36.40 16.80
N SER A 170 0.01 -35.97 15.94
CA SER A 170 -1.13 -36.82 15.55
C SER A 170 -0.67 -38.08 14.82
N GLY A 171 0.24 -37.95 13.84
CA GLY A 171 0.76 -39.09 13.07
C GLY A 171 1.54 -40.08 13.94
N TYR A 172 2.36 -39.59 14.87
CA TYR A 172 3.12 -40.44 15.78
C TYR A 172 2.20 -41.23 16.73
N LYS A 173 1.23 -40.56 17.39
CA LYS A 173 0.31 -41.20 18.34
C LYS A 173 -0.61 -42.21 17.66
N GLY A 174 -1.14 -41.90 16.48
CA GLY A 174 -2.06 -42.78 15.76
C GLY A 174 -3.41 -42.97 16.47
N GLY A 175 -4.20 -43.91 15.96
CA GLY A 175 -5.49 -44.31 16.55
C GLY A 175 -6.48 -43.15 16.72
N LEU A 176 -7.18 -43.13 17.85
CA LEU A 176 -8.21 -42.13 18.17
C LEU A 176 -7.67 -40.70 18.27
N THR A 177 -6.43 -40.52 18.74
CA THR A 177 -5.80 -39.19 18.83
C THR A 177 -5.59 -38.60 17.44
N ASP A 178 -5.07 -39.41 16.53
CA ASP A 178 -4.86 -39.01 15.15
C ASP A 178 -6.17 -38.65 14.45
N GLU A 179 -7.18 -39.52 14.59
CA GLU A 179 -8.49 -39.30 14.01
C GLU A 179 -9.15 -38.02 14.53
N SER A 180 -9.14 -37.80 15.85
CA SER A 180 -9.76 -36.61 16.46
C SER A 180 -9.07 -35.31 16.04
N MET A 181 -7.73 -35.31 16.05
CA MET A 181 -6.93 -34.16 15.64
C MET A 181 -7.10 -33.86 14.15
N MET A 182 -7.12 -34.88 13.29
CA MET A 182 -7.33 -34.68 11.85
C MET A 182 -8.75 -34.24 11.52
N ARG A 183 -9.77 -34.72 12.24
CA ARG A 183 -11.14 -34.21 12.11
C ARG A 183 -11.21 -32.71 12.45
N PHE A 184 -10.57 -32.28 13.54
CA PHE A 184 -10.49 -30.85 13.87
C PHE A 184 -9.77 -30.04 12.77
N ASN A 185 -8.66 -30.57 12.27
CA ASN A 185 -7.92 -29.97 11.16
C ASN A 185 -8.79 -29.86 9.89
N ASP A 186 -9.55 -30.90 9.55
CA ASP A 186 -10.44 -30.92 8.39
C ASP A 186 -11.59 -29.92 8.50
N VAL A 187 -12.12 -29.70 9.71
CA VAL A 187 -13.13 -28.66 9.96
C VAL A 187 -12.56 -27.28 9.62
N ILE A 188 -11.35 -26.95 10.09
CA ILE A 188 -10.72 -25.66 9.76
C ILE A 188 -10.39 -25.58 8.27
N TYR A 189 -9.91 -26.67 7.66
CA TYR A 189 -9.57 -26.72 6.24
C TYR A 189 -10.78 -26.46 5.33
N ALA A 190 -11.97 -26.89 5.75
CA ALA A 190 -13.21 -26.69 5.02
C ALA A 190 -13.71 -25.25 5.08
N LEU A 191 -13.23 -24.43 6.02
CA LEU A 191 -13.61 -23.03 6.11
C LEU A 191 -12.92 -22.20 5.02
N PRO A 192 -13.66 -21.37 4.27
CA PRO A 192 -13.06 -20.51 3.26
C PRO A 192 -12.30 -19.37 3.95
N ALA A 193 -10.98 -19.44 3.95
CA ALA A 193 -10.12 -18.52 4.69
C ALA A 193 -10.36 -17.05 4.32
N LEU A 194 -10.47 -16.71 3.03
CA LEU A 194 -10.66 -15.34 2.56
C LEU A 194 -11.96 -14.70 3.11
N PRO A 195 -13.17 -15.30 2.94
CA PRO A 195 -14.39 -14.79 3.57
C PRO A 195 -14.29 -14.58 5.08
N PHE A 196 -13.68 -15.52 5.81
CA PHE A 196 -13.49 -15.37 7.26
C PHE A 196 -12.58 -14.20 7.59
N LEU A 197 -11.45 -14.05 6.89
CA LEU A 197 -10.54 -12.93 7.04
C LEU A 197 -11.23 -11.59 6.76
N ILE A 198 -12.10 -11.53 5.74
CA ILE A 198 -12.89 -10.34 5.42
C ILE A 198 -13.84 -9.99 6.56
N ILE A 199 -14.66 -10.94 7.01
CA ILE A 199 -15.64 -10.73 8.09
C ILE A 199 -14.91 -10.23 9.34
N LEU A 200 -13.82 -10.88 9.73
CA LEU A 200 -13.08 -10.56 10.93
C LEU A 200 -12.42 -9.18 10.87
N SER A 201 -11.87 -8.81 9.70
CA SER A 201 -11.30 -7.48 9.51
C SER A 201 -12.34 -6.39 9.68
N VAL A 202 -13.56 -6.61 9.18
CA VAL A 202 -14.67 -5.64 9.29
C VAL A 202 -15.20 -5.55 10.73
N THR A 203 -15.22 -6.64 11.49
CA THR A 203 -15.88 -6.67 12.81
C THR A 203 -15.00 -6.26 13.99
N THR A 204 -13.69 -6.49 13.94
CA THR A 204 -12.84 -6.40 15.16
C THR A 204 -11.97 -5.15 15.19
N SER A 205 -11.35 -4.77 14.07
CA SER A 205 -10.54 -3.57 13.82
C SER A 205 -9.51 -3.91 12.74
N ASN A 206 -9.17 -2.94 11.89
CA ASN A 206 -8.11 -3.08 10.89
C ASN A 206 -6.72 -3.03 11.56
N SER A 207 -6.27 -4.15 12.13
CA SER A 207 -4.95 -4.28 12.76
C SER A 207 -4.10 -5.34 12.07
N VAL A 208 -2.83 -4.98 11.75
CA VAL A 208 -1.87 -5.93 11.16
C VAL A 208 -1.69 -7.17 12.04
N PHE A 209 -1.65 -7.00 13.36
CA PHE A 209 -1.39 -8.10 14.30
C PHE A 209 -2.56 -9.10 14.34
N LEU A 210 -3.80 -8.63 14.27
CA LEU A 210 -4.97 -9.50 14.19
C LEU A 210 -4.98 -10.28 12.88
N MET A 211 -4.68 -9.61 11.77
CA MET A 211 -4.55 -10.26 10.46
C MET A 211 -3.48 -11.35 10.46
N ILE A 212 -2.30 -11.11 11.05
CA ILE A 212 -1.24 -12.12 11.23
C ILE A 212 -1.81 -13.32 12.00
N GLY A 213 -2.50 -13.08 13.12
CA GLY A 213 -3.09 -14.14 13.94
C GLY A 213 -4.08 -15.00 13.16
N PHE A 214 -4.96 -14.39 12.37
CA PHE A 214 -5.92 -15.12 11.55
C PHE A 214 -5.26 -15.88 10.40
N LEU A 215 -4.30 -15.27 9.71
CA LEU A 215 -3.52 -15.97 8.68
C LEU A 215 -2.80 -17.19 9.26
N MET A 216 -2.29 -17.09 10.49
CA MET A 216 -1.69 -18.22 11.20
C MET A 216 -2.71 -19.32 11.53
N ILE A 217 -3.94 -18.97 11.93
CA ILE A 217 -5.01 -19.93 12.26
C ILE A 217 -5.45 -20.75 11.04
N PHE A 218 -5.43 -20.16 9.83
CA PHE A 218 -5.80 -20.89 8.61
C PHE A 218 -4.59 -21.51 7.90
N GLY A 219 -3.39 -20.95 8.06
CA GLY A 219 -2.19 -21.35 7.31
C GLY A 219 -1.61 -22.71 7.70
N TRP A 220 -1.77 -23.15 8.96
CA TRP A 220 -1.10 -24.35 9.48
C TRP A 220 -1.71 -25.69 9.01
N VAL A 221 -2.96 -25.65 8.55
CA VAL A 221 -3.82 -26.83 8.36
C VAL A 221 -3.34 -27.77 7.24
N GLY A 222 -2.85 -27.19 6.14
CA GLY A 222 -2.24 -27.97 5.05
C GLY A 222 -0.90 -28.58 5.48
N ILE A 223 -0.09 -27.81 6.21
CA ILE A 223 1.22 -28.25 6.71
C ILE A 223 1.07 -29.41 7.70
N ALA A 224 0.01 -29.40 8.53
CA ALA A 224 -0.29 -30.49 9.45
C ALA A 224 -0.57 -31.82 8.74
N LYS A 225 -1.35 -31.81 7.64
CA LYS A 225 -1.66 -33.04 6.88
C LYS A 225 -0.39 -33.69 6.30
N VAL A 226 0.49 -32.89 5.71
CA VAL A 226 1.74 -33.39 5.13
C VAL A 226 2.70 -33.86 6.22
N SER A 227 2.86 -33.08 7.29
CA SER A 227 3.72 -33.43 8.43
C SER A 227 3.25 -34.72 9.10
N ARG A 228 1.93 -34.94 9.21
CA ARG A 228 1.34 -36.20 9.66
C ARG A 228 1.74 -37.37 8.77
N SER A 229 1.58 -37.23 7.45
CA SER A 229 1.96 -38.28 6.50
C SER A 229 3.43 -38.67 6.62
N MET A 230 4.33 -37.69 6.78
CA MET A 230 5.75 -37.94 6.99
C MET A 230 6.01 -38.61 8.35
N ALA A 231 5.35 -38.18 9.42
CA ALA A 231 5.47 -38.80 10.74
C ALA A 231 4.99 -40.26 10.75
N LEU A 232 3.91 -40.58 10.03
CA LEU A 232 3.41 -41.94 9.85
C LEU A 232 4.43 -42.85 9.15
N GLN A 233 5.23 -42.31 8.23
CA GLN A 233 6.31 -43.07 7.57
C GLN A 233 7.57 -43.20 8.44
N ILE A 234 7.90 -42.15 9.20
CA ILE A 234 9.10 -42.16 10.05
C ILE A 234 8.89 -43.05 11.28
N LYS A 235 7.68 -43.10 11.84
CA LYS A 235 7.39 -43.87 13.05
C LYS A 235 7.56 -45.38 12.88
N THR A 236 7.54 -45.90 11.65
CA THR A 236 7.73 -47.32 11.33
C THR A 236 9.19 -47.68 11.06
N ARG A 237 10.13 -46.75 11.26
CA ARG A 237 11.57 -47.00 11.06
C ARG A 237 12.18 -47.65 12.30
N GLN A 238 13.11 -48.59 12.08
CA GLN A 238 13.74 -49.40 13.13
C GLN A 238 14.36 -48.60 14.29
N PHE A 239 14.94 -47.42 14.04
CA PHE A 239 15.51 -46.60 15.13
C PHE A 239 14.44 -46.03 16.07
N VAL A 240 13.20 -45.84 15.59
CA VAL A 240 12.08 -45.41 16.45
C VAL A 240 11.66 -46.55 17.36
N ASP A 241 11.56 -47.77 16.81
CA ASP A 241 11.22 -48.96 17.61
C ASP A 241 12.31 -49.26 18.64
N ALA A 242 13.59 -49.16 18.26
CA ALA A 242 14.70 -49.26 19.19
C ALA A 242 14.61 -48.22 20.33
N ALA A 243 14.30 -46.95 20.01
CA ALA A 243 14.14 -45.91 21.02
C ALA A 243 12.98 -46.20 21.99
N LYS A 244 11.87 -46.79 21.51
CA LYS A 244 10.75 -47.24 22.35
C LYS A 244 11.15 -48.40 23.26
N ILE A 245 11.86 -49.41 22.74
CA ILE A 245 12.35 -50.55 23.52
C ILE A 245 13.31 -50.08 24.64
N MET A 246 14.12 -49.06 24.35
CA MET A 246 14.98 -48.40 25.34
C MET A 246 14.23 -47.53 26.36
N GLY A 247 12.89 -47.52 26.34
CA GLY A 247 12.06 -46.78 27.29
C GLY A 247 12.05 -45.27 27.10
N GLN A 248 12.39 -44.74 25.92
CA GLN A 248 12.31 -43.31 25.68
C GLN A 248 10.85 -42.83 25.67
N LYS A 249 10.58 -41.71 26.36
CA LYS A 249 9.27 -41.04 26.32
C LYS A 249 8.93 -40.61 24.91
N ASP A 250 7.66 -40.74 24.52
CA ASP A 250 7.13 -40.34 23.21
C ASP A 250 7.54 -38.93 22.77
N MET A 251 7.45 -37.94 23.65
CA MET A 251 7.86 -36.57 23.33
C MET A 251 9.34 -36.46 23.01
N LYS A 252 10.18 -37.22 23.72
CA LYS A 252 11.62 -37.27 23.43
C LYS A 252 11.86 -37.87 22.05
N ILE A 253 11.09 -38.91 21.67
CA ILE A 253 11.18 -39.53 20.35
C ILE A 253 10.74 -38.54 19.25
N ILE A 254 9.62 -37.84 19.45
CA ILE A 254 9.10 -36.85 18.50
C ILE A 254 10.12 -35.75 18.24
N PHE A 255 10.59 -35.06 19.29
CA PHE A 255 11.46 -33.89 19.12
C PHE A 255 12.91 -34.24 18.78
N ARG A 256 13.41 -35.41 19.20
CA ARG A 256 14.82 -35.79 18.96
C ARG A 256 15.03 -36.64 17.72
N HIS A 257 14.04 -37.44 17.32
CA HIS A 257 14.19 -38.37 16.21
C HIS A 257 13.31 -38.02 15.02
N ILE A 258 12.04 -37.66 15.23
CA ILE A 258 11.08 -37.49 14.12
C ILE A 258 11.13 -36.08 13.52
N ILE A 259 10.92 -35.04 14.32
CA ILE A 259 10.91 -33.65 13.86
C ILE A 259 12.19 -33.28 13.09
N PRO A 260 13.41 -33.64 13.57
CA PRO A 260 14.64 -33.30 12.84
C PRO A 260 14.70 -33.84 11.41
N GLN A 261 14.03 -34.97 11.13
CA GLN A 261 13.96 -35.54 9.78
C GLN A 261 12.96 -34.80 8.88
N ILE A 262 12.04 -34.03 9.45
CA ILE A 262 11.00 -33.27 8.73
C ILE A 262 11.40 -31.78 8.56
N ILE A 263 12.46 -31.32 9.26
CA ILE A 263 13.03 -29.98 9.07
C ILE A 263 13.27 -29.60 7.59
N PRO A 264 13.77 -30.47 6.69
CA PRO A 264 13.95 -30.12 5.28
C PRO A 264 12.63 -29.67 4.63
N TYR A 265 11.55 -30.40 4.91
CA TYR A 265 10.20 -30.06 4.44
C TYR A 265 9.68 -28.79 5.11
N ALA A 266 9.94 -28.60 6.41
CA ALA A 266 9.53 -27.38 7.12
C ALA A 266 10.18 -26.13 6.52
N LEU A 267 11.47 -26.18 6.19
CA LEU A 267 12.19 -25.06 5.57
C LEU A 267 11.65 -24.74 4.16
N ALA A 268 11.41 -25.77 3.35
CA ALA A 268 10.78 -25.59 2.04
C ALA A 268 9.35 -25.00 2.16
N SER A 269 8.59 -25.47 3.16
CA SER A 269 7.25 -24.96 3.44
C SER A 269 7.27 -23.49 3.84
N ILE A 270 8.21 -23.06 4.69
CA ILE A 270 8.39 -21.64 5.05
C ILE A 270 8.64 -20.81 3.80
N ALA A 271 9.56 -21.23 2.93
CA ALA A 271 9.91 -20.50 1.71
C ALA A 271 8.70 -20.28 0.77
N ILE A 272 7.78 -21.23 0.68
CA ILE A 272 6.56 -21.10 -0.13
C ILE A 272 5.48 -20.29 0.63
N SER A 273 5.44 -20.40 1.95
CA SER A 273 4.40 -19.77 2.79
C SER A 273 4.58 -18.27 2.93
N VAL A 274 5.82 -17.77 2.90
CA VAL A 274 6.11 -16.32 2.97
C VAL A 274 5.44 -15.54 1.82
N PRO A 275 5.67 -15.85 0.52
CA PRO A 275 4.99 -15.16 -0.57
C PRO A 275 3.48 -15.30 -0.53
N ALA A 276 2.97 -16.48 -0.14
CA ALA A 276 1.53 -16.70 -0.02
C ALA A 276 0.90 -15.76 1.04
N ALA A 277 1.55 -15.60 2.19
CA ALA A 277 1.13 -14.69 3.24
C ALA A 277 1.19 -13.22 2.80
N ILE A 278 2.28 -12.79 2.17
CA ILE A 278 2.43 -11.42 1.63
C ILE A 278 1.34 -11.12 0.59
N THR A 279 1.09 -12.06 -0.32
CA THR A 279 0.07 -11.88 -1.37
C THR A 279 -1.34 -11.82 -0.78
N THR A 280 -1.62 -12.65 0.23
CA THR A 280 -2.92 -12.64 0.91
C THR A 280 -3.14 -11.34 1.67
N GLU A 281 -2.11 -10.84 2.37
CA GLU A 281 -2.18 -9.54 3.03
C GLU A 281 -2.38 -8.41 2.01
N ALA A 282 -1.57 -8.38 0.95
CA ALA A 282 -1.70 -7.37 -0.09
C ALA A 282 -3.10 -7.38 -0.73
N GLY A 283 -3.69 -8.58 -0.92
CA GLY A 283 -5.05 -8.74 -1.39
C GLY A 283 -6.11 -8.21 -0.44
N LEU A 284 -5.99 -8.48 0.86
CA LEU A 284 -6.91 -7.93 1.88
C LEU A 284 -6.78 -6.41 1.98
N SER A 285 -5.54 -5.91 2.02
CA SER A 285 -5.29 -4.48 2.08
C SER A 285 -5.76 -3.75 0.81
N PHE A 286 -5.59 -4.37 -0.37
CA PHE A 286 -6.18 -3.87 -1.62
C PHE A 286 -7.71 -3.73 -1.54
N LEU A 287 -8.40 -4.64 -0.85
CA LEU A 287 -9.85 -4.56 -0.59
C LEU A 287 -10.24 -3.50 0.46
N GLY A 288 -9.29 -2.74 1.01
CA GLY A 288 -9.52 -1.74 2.05
C GLY A 288 -9.61 -2.31 3.46
N LEU A 289 -9.15 -3.55 3.65
CA LEU A 289 -9.18 -4.28 4.92
C LEU A 289 -7.81 -4.34 5.61
N GLY A 290 -6.85 -3.57 5.12
CA GLY A 290 -5.52 -3.43 5.72
C GLY A 290 -5.54 -2.44 6.87
N ASP A 291 -4.50 -2.50 7.70
CA ASP A 291 -4.25 -1.51 8.75
C ASP A 291 -3.73 -0.20 8.11
N PRO A 292 -4.46 0.92 8.23
CA PRO A 292 -4.08 2.18 7.61
C PRO A 292 -2.87 2.85 8.28
N THR A 293 -2.42 2.34 9.43
CA THR A 293 -1.28 2.90 10.19
C THR A 293 0.05 2.60 9.50
N PHE A 294 0.12 1.51 8.73
CA PHE A 294 1.35 1.06 8.09
C PHE A 294 1.24 1.15 6.56
N PRO A 295 2.26 1.70 5.87
CA PRO A 295 2.26 1.76 4.41
C PRO A 295 2.58 0.37 3.84
N THR A 296 1.58 -0.48 3.64
CA THR A 296 1.78 -1.78 2.97
C THR A 296 1.67 -1.63 1.45
N TRP A 297 2.24 -2.57 0.69
CA TRP A 297 2.09 -2.55 -0.78
C TRP A 297 0.63 -2.76 -1.22
N GLY A 298 -0.13 -3.54 -0.45
CA GLY A 298 -1.58 -3.66 -0.64
C GLY A 298 -2.31 -2.34 -0.44
N GLN A 299 -1.91 -1.54 0.55
CA GLN A 299 -2.52 -0.24 0.82
C GLN A 299 -2.22 0.75 -0.29
N ILE A 300 -0.98 0.75 -0.80
CA ILE A 300 -0.61 1.57 -1.96
C ILE A 300 -1.47 1.20 -3.17
N LEU A 301 -1.71 -0.09 -3.40
CA LEU A 301 -2.59 -0.55 -4.48
C LEU A 301 -4.07 -0.22 -4.22
N HIS A 302 -4.51 -0.26 -2.97
CA HIS A 302 -5.85 0.19 -2.58
C HIS A 302 -6.06 1.66 -2.91
N ASP A 303 -5.11 2.51 -2.52
CA ASP A 303 -5.18 3.96 -2.76
C ASP A 303 -5.13 4.25 -4.28
N ALA A 304 -4.34 3.50 -5.04
CA ALA A 304 -4.32 3.58 -6.50
C ALA A 304 -5.70 3.23 -7.10
N GLN A 305 -6.35 2.18 -6.61
CA GLN A 305 -7.65 1.75 -7.09
C GLN A 305 -8.77 2.72 -6.70
N SER A 306 -8.80 3.16 -5.44
CA SER A 306 -9.84 4.08 -4.92
C SER A 306 -9.81 5.43 -5.64
N HIS A 307 -8.63 5.86 -6.09
CA HIS A 307 -8.48 7.10 -6.87
C HIS A 307 -8.45 6.86 -8.39
N GLY A 308 -8.78 5.67 -8.89
CA GLY A 308 -8.84 5.41 -10.33
C GLY A 308 -7.52 5.66 -11.07
N ALA A 309 -6.39 5.34 -10.44
CA ALA A 309 -5.04 5.51 -11.01
C ALA A 309 -4.92 4.85 -12.40
N ALA A 310 -5.50 3.67 -12.58
CA ALA A 310 -5.51 2.94 -13.85
C ALA A 310 -6.19 3.75 -14.97
N ALA A 311 -7.40 4.26 -14.71
CA ALA A 311 -8.16 5.06 -15.68
C ALA A 311 -7.46 6.40 -16.01
N ARG A 312 -6.67 6.92 -15.07
CA ARG A 312 -5.89 8.16 -15.24
C ARG A 312 -4.49 7.93 -15.85
N GLY A 313 -4.13 6.69 -16.17
CA GLY A 313 -2.82 6.34 -16.73
C GLY A 313 -1.65 6.48 -15.74
N LEU A 314 -1.93 6.52 -14.43
CA LEU A 314 -0.94 6.66 -13.36
C LEU A 314 -0.29 5.30 -13.03
N TRP A 315 0.33 4.68 -14.04
CA TRP A 315 0.88 3.31 -13.97
C TRP A 315 1.94 3.13 -12.86
N TRP A 316 2.66 4.19 -12.52
CA TRP A 316 3.69 4.21 -11.48
C TRP A 316 3.13 3.96 -10.07
N TRP A 317 1.82 4.11 -9.86
CA TRP A 317 1.18 3.77 -8.59
C TRP A 317 0.82 2.27 -8.49
N ILE A 318 0.78 1.56 -9.61
CA ILE A 318 0.28 0.18 -9.69
C ILE A 318 1.43 -0.81 -9.95
N VAL A 319 2.27 -0.52 -10.95
CA VAL A 319 3.31 -1.46 -11.40
C VAL A 319 4.40 -1.68 -10.35
N PRO A 320 4.99 -0.64 -9.72
CA PRO A 320 6.04 -0.83 -8.71
C PRO A 320 5.63 -1.70 -7.51
N PRO A 321 4.50 -1.48 -6.80
CA PRO A 321 4.14 -2.35 -5.68
C PRO A 321 3.89 -3.80 -6.14
N GLY A 322 3.31 -4.01 -7.33
CA GLY A 322 3.15 -5.34 -7.90
C GLY A 322 4.50 -6.05 -8.17
N ILE A 323 5.49 -5.31 -8.71
CA ILE A 323 6.85 -5.82 -8.92
C ILE A 323 7.51 -6.16 -7.58
N MET A 324 7.32 -5.34 -6.53
CA MET A 324 7.89 -5.62 -5.21
C MET A 324 7.35 -6.93 -4.61
N VAL A 325 6.03 -7.18 -4.72
CA VAL A 325 5.42 -8.45 -4.32
C VAL A 325 6.02 -9.61 -5.11
N ALA A 326 6.13 -9.48 -6.43
CA ALA A 326 6.65 -10.53 -7.31
C ALA A 326 8.13 -10.86 -7.05
N ILE A 327 8.99 -9.84 -6.94
CA ILE A 327 10.43 -10.01 -6.66
C ILE A 327 10.63 -10.65 -5.29
N THR A 328 9.90 -10.19 -4.28
CA THR A 328 9.98 -10.77 -2.93
C THR A 328 9.58 -12.23 -2.95
N GLY A 329 8.48 -12.56 -3.62
CA GLY A 329 8.07 -13.96 -3.75
C GLY A 329 9.07 -14.82 -4.49
N LEU A 330 9.64 -14.33 -5.59
CA LEU A 330 10.67 -15.03 -6.34
C LEU A 330 11.94 -15.26 -5.50
N ALA A 331 12.35 -14.26 -4.71
CA ALA A 331 13.49 -14.37 -3.82
C ALA A 331 13.28 -15.48 -2.78
N PHE A 332 12.11 -15.56 -2.16
CA PHE A 332 11.80 -16.63 -1.21
C PHE A 332 11.72 -18.02 -1.86
N VAL A 333 11.19 -18.12 -3.08
CA VAL A 333 11.21 -19.38 -3.84
C VAL A 333 12.64 -19.84 -4.10
N PHE A 334 13.54 -18.93 -4.53
CA PHE A 334 14.95 -19.26 -4.72
C PHE A 334 15.66 -19.64 -3.41
N ILE A 335 15.37 -18.95 -2.30
CA ILE A 335 15.88 -19.32 -0.99
C ILE A 335 15.42 -20.73 -0.61
N GLY A 336 14.15 -21.06 -0.85
CA GLY A 336 13.60 -22.40 -0.61
C GLY A 336 14.35 -23.48 -1.39
N ASN A 337 14.52 -23.30 -2.69
CA ASN A 337 15.24 -24.24 -3.55
C ASN A 337 16.72 -24.40 -3.12
N ALA A 338 17.38 -23.30 -2.77
CA ALA A 338 18.76 -23.31 -2.29
C ALA A 338 18.89 -24.02 -0.94
N LEU A 339 17.93 -23.84 -0.02
CA LEU A 339 17.91 -24.55 1.26
C LEU A 339 17.65 -26.04 1.06
N GLU A 340 16.69 -26.41 0.21
CA GLU A 340 16.37 -27.81 -0.07
C GLU A 340 17.56 -28.57 -0.64
N SER A 341 18.29 -27.99 -1.60
CA SER A 341 19.50 -28.60 -2.18
C SER A 341 20.62 -28.85 -1.17
N LYS A 342 20.74 -28.02 -0.11
CA LYS A 342 21.74 -28.21 0.94
C LYS A 342 21.31 -29.22 2.00
N VAL A 343 20.02 -29.26 2.30
CA VAL A 343 19.47 -30.07 3.39
C VAL A 343 19.10 -31.49 2.92
N ASN A 344 18.81 -31.69 1.62
CA ASN A 344 18.50 -32.99 1.05
C ASN A 344 19.74 -33.63 0.38
N PRO A 345 20.44 -34.59 1.04
CA PRO A 345 21.64 -35.21 0.47
C PRO A 345 21.37 -36.05 -0.80
N LYS A 346 20.10 -36.39 -1.10
CA LYS A 346 19.75 -37.15 -2.31
C LYS A 346 19.76 -36.32 -3.60
N LEU A 347 19.70 -34.99 -3.50
CA LEU A 347 19.71 -34.06 -4.64
C LEU A 347 21.13 -33.61 -5.06
N ARG A 348 22.17 -34.12 -4.40
CA ARG A 348 23.59 -33.81 -4.68
C ARG A 348 24.23 -34.67 -5.79
N ARG A 349 23.44 -35.34 -6.63
CA ARG A 349 23.96 -36.17 -7.73
C ARG A 349 24.01 -35.41 -9.04
#